data_AF-A0A7C6A2K1-F1
#
_entry.id   AF-A0A7C6A2K1-F1
#
_cell.length_a   1.000
_cell.length_b   1.000
_cell.length_c   1.000
_cell.angle_alpha   90.00
_cell.angle_beta   90.00
_cell.angle_gamma   90.00
#
_symmetry.space_group_name_H-M   'P 1'
#
loop_
_entity.id
_entity.type
_entity.pdbx_description
1 polymer ?
#
loop_
_entity_poly.entity_id
_entity_poly.type
_entity_poly.pdbx_seq_one_letter_code
_entity_poly.pdbx_strand_id
1 'polypeptide(L)'
;MGQSLAIALLLGAAASAACAPALRVSVYATAGGLQKYLSHAEGRQAALARLRQLGISRIFLEGRRGDEYVPAGQLRALADYFRGEGLEVSGGIATVPGRSFGVRQTGALNWLNFQAAKTQADIAAFFRENAPLFDELIIDDFYCTADTSPESESARGQRSWAEYRQQLLLSLVQPMILEPARTARPGVRVILKYPQWYDRFHLFGYDPARLSPNFDAIWVGTEVRNPETPRMGYVQPTQGYINFCWLRAVAGERVRGAWFDHIECTAQNFLDQAYQSVLAGARELTLFHLGDLIAGHPGDALLAQELPELFALAEKLRGREPRGVAFYKPAGSDSDENMYLMDYLAMMGVPLVPVARYPEGAACVVLGVQAAADADLFERVRKHAARGATVVLTPALLRRVPALAGLAGVKVAAQAEPAVATEVKLGRRVIALDAPLELDLGLKADRATVLIAAPHTGGEAPLLTRRKQMLVWNVRTFSEEDFRQTGEWLLPPKPLGIVRLPETVVNALRRVLLEPLGLRLQAPVRVALYDFNGWRCLYNFRSEPVRVELNGKALRLEPHRLRCGADL
;
A
#
# COMPACT_ATOMS: atom_id res chain seq x y z
N MET A 1 4.42 -30.97 -68.90
CA MET A 1 4.88 -30.17 -67.74
C MET A 1 4.04 -28.91 -67.70
N GLY A 2 3.21 -28.74 -66.68
CA GLY A 2 2.32 -27.59 -66.53
C GLY A 2 1.34 -27.83 -65.40
N GLN A 3 1.81 -27.67 -64.16
CA GLN A 3 0.97 -27.72 -62.97
C GLN A 3 0.22 -26.38 -62.84
N SER A 4 -1.11 -26.43 -62.83
CA SER A 4 -1.95 -25.30 -62.43
C SER A 4 -2.11 -25.31 -60.91
N LEU A 5 -1.52 -24.32 -60.24
CA LEU A 5 -1.68 -24.09 -58.81
C LEU A 5 -2.88 -23.15 -58.60
N ALA A 6 -3.97 -23.68 -58.05
CA ALA A 6 -5.10 -22.88 -57.58
C ALA A 6 -4.78 -22.34 -56.18
N ILE A 7 -4.59 -21.04 -56.05
CA ILE A 7 -4.43 -20.35 -54.76
C ILE A 7 -5.82 -20.00 -54.25
N ALA A 8 -6.27 -20.70 -53.21
CA ALA A 8 -7.45 -20.33 -52.44
C ALA A 8 -7.07 -19.20 -51.46
N LEU A 9 -7.58 -17.99 -51.68
CA LEU A 9 -7.52 -16.91 -50.69
C LEU A 9 -8.49 -17.23 -49.54
N LEU A 10 -7.95 -17.69 -48.42
CA LEU A 10 -8.63 -17.68 -47.11
C LEU A 10 -8.57 -16.25 -46.56
N LEU A 11 -9.65 -15.49 -46.71
CA LEU A 11 -9.90 -14.26 -45.96
C LEU A 11 -10.22 -14.65 -44.50
N GLY A 12 -9.17 -14.79 -43.70
CA GLY A 12 -9.30 -14.88 -42.25
C GLY A 12 -9.75 -13.52 -41.69
N ALA A 13 -10.99 -13.45 -41.23
CA ALA A 13 -11.44 -12.36 -40.38
C ALA A 13 -10.64 -12.40 -39.07
N ALA A 14 -9.61 -11.56 -38.97
CA ALA A 14 -8.96 -11.28 -37.70
C ALA A 14 -10.00 -10.57 -36.81
N ALA A 15 -10.64 -11.33 -35.92
CA ALA A 15 -11.33 -10.75 -34.79
C ALA A 15 -10.29 -9.89 -34.06
N SER A 16 -10.44 -8.57 -34.09
CA SER A 16 -9.62 -7.69 -33.28
C SER A 16 -9.87 -8.09 -31.84
N ALA A 17 -8.88 -8.72 -31.18
CA ALA A 17 -8.91 -8.89 -29.75
C ALA A 17 -9.02 -7.49 -29.16
N ALA A 18 -10.23 -7.10 -28.72
CA ALA A 18 -10.43 -5.83 -28.04
C ALA A 18 -9.44 -5.80 -26.86
N CYS A 19 -8.58 -4.78 -26.84
CA CYS A 19 -7.62 -4.62 -25.75
C CYS A 19 -8.40 -4.52 -24.44
N ALA A 20 -8.02 -5.30 -23.42
CA ALA A 20 -8.68 -5.24 -22.13
C ALA A 20 -8.63 -3.80 -21.57
N PRO A 21 -9.71 -3.30 -20.93
CA PRO A 21 -9.75 -1.92 -20.43
C PRO A 21 -8.61 -1.66 -19.43
N ALA A 22 -8.07 -0.43 -19.40
CA ALA A 22 -6.97 -0.10 -18.48
C ALA A 22 -7.40 -0.19 -17.01
N LEU A 23 -8.68 0.05 -16.75
CA LEU A 23 -9.29 0.04 -15.44
C LEU A 23 -10.68 -0.57 -15.52
N ARG A 24 -11.05 -1.32 -14.49
CA ARG A 24 -12.42 -1.75 -14.24
C ARG A 24 -12.80 -1.49 -12.79
N VAL A 25 -14.10 -1.49 -12.51
CA VAL A 25 -14.61 -1.30 -11.15
C VAL A 25 -15.40 -2.54 -10.75
N SER A 26 -15.15 -2.99 -9.53
CA SER A 26 -15.75 -4.18 -8.93
C SER A 26 -16.30 -3.85 -7.54
N VAL A 27 -17.22 -4.67 -7.05
CA VAL A 27 -17.74 -4.58 -5.69
C VAL A 27 -17.55 -5.90 -4.96
N TYR A 28 -17.25 -5.83 -3.66
CA TYR A 28 -17.28 -7.00 -2.79
C TYR A 28 -18.58 -7.06 -1.98
N ALA A 29 -19.25 -8.20 -1.97
CA ALA A 29 -20.45 -8.43 -1.18
C ALA A 29 -20.17 -9.50 -0.12
N THR A 30 -20.17 -9.07 1.15
CA THR A 30 -19.95 -9.95 2.31
C THR A 30 -21.06 -10.98 2.47
N ALA A 31 -20.78 -12.10 3.16
CA ALA A 31 -21.74 -13.19 3.35
C ALA A 31 -23.05 -12.69 3.99
N GLY A 32 -22.97 -11.91 5.07
CA GLY A 32 -24.13 -11.24 5.66
C GLY A 32 -24.79 -10.23 4.73
N GLY A 33 -24.01 -9.53 3.90
CA GLY A 33 -24.53 -8.64 2.86
C GLY A 33 -25.35 -9.38 1.80
N LEU A 34 -24.91 -10.55 1.35
CA LEU A 34 -25.66 -11.38 0.40
C LEU A 34 -27.02 -11.80 0.99
N GLN A 35 -27.02 -12.25 2.24
CA GLN A 35 -28.25 -12.66 2.93
C GLN A 35 -29.21 -11.47 3.14
N LYS A 36 -28.68 -10.32 3.54
CA LYS A 36 -29.47 -9.12 3.84
C LYS A 36 -30.04 -8.46 2.59
N TYR A 37 -29.24 -8.31 1.54
CA TYR A 37 -29.58 -7.46 0.40
C TYR A 37 -29.97 -8.24 -0.85
N LEU A 38 -29.53 -9.50 -1.01
CA LEU A 38 -29.67 -10.23 -2.28
C LEU A 38 -30.54 -11.49 -2.18
N SER A 39 -31.12 -11.78 -1.00
CA SER A 39 -32.02 -12.93 -0.78
C SER A 39 -33.32 -12.83 -1.58
N HIS A 40 -33.84 -11.62 -1.83
CA HIS A 40 -35.09 -11.40 -2.56
C HIS A 40 -34.86 -10.70 -3.92
N ALA A 41 -35.81 -10.88 -4.85
CA ALA A 41 -35.69 -10.37 -6.22
C ALA A 41 -35.60 -8.83 -6.28
N GLU A 42 -36.39 -8.14 -5.47
CA GLU A 42 -36.37 -6.67 -5.38
C GLU A 42 -35.00 -6.15 -4.92
N GLY A 43 -34.43 -6.76 -3.87
CA GLY A 43 -33.10 -6.41 -3.38
C GLY A 43 -32.00 -6.63 -4.42
N ARG A 44 -32.09 -7.72 -5.20
CA ARG A 44 -31.19 -7.98 -6.34
C ARG A 44 -31.30 -6.92 -7.43
N GLN A 45 -32.52 -6.53 -7.80
CA GLN A 45 -32.75 -5.46 -8.78
C GLN A 45 -32.24 -4.09 -8.29
N ALA A 46 -32.48 -3.76 -7.02
CA ALA A 46 -31.99 -2.53 -6.41
C ALA A 46 -30.45 -2.49 -6.38
N ALA A 47 -29.81 -3.60 -5.97
CA ALA A 47 -28.35 -3.74 -6.02
C ALA A 47 -27.84 -3.54 -7.45
N LEU A 48 -28.40 -4.25 -8.43
CA LEU A 48 -28.01 -4.14 -9.83
C LEU A 48 -28.13 -2.70 -10.37
N ALA A 49 -29.19 -1.97 -10.00
CA ALA A 49 -29.34 -0.56 -10.38
C ALA A 49 -28.19 0.30 -9.83
N ARG A 50 -27.78 0.09 -8.57
CA ARG A 50 -26.61 0.77 -7.97
C ARG A 50 -25.31 0.40 -8.66
N LEU A 51 -25.11 -0.88 -8.97
CA LEU A 51 -23.92 -1.35 -9.69
C LEU A 51 -23.79 -0.70 -11.06
N ARG A 52 -24.90 -0.58 -11.80
CA ARG A 52 -24.94 0.10 -13.10
C ARG A 52 -24.61 1.59 -13.01
N GLN A 53 -25.05 2.29 -11.96
CA GLN A 53 -24.73 3.71 -11.75
C GLN A 53 -23.22 3.97 -11.59
N LEU A 54 -22.49 3.00 -11.02
CA LEU A 54 -21.05 3.10 -10.78
C LEU A 54 -20.22 2.39 -11.87
N GLY A 55 -20.85 1.93 -12.96
CA GLY A 55 -20.15 1.19 -14.02
C GLY A 55 -19.44 -0.07 -13.52
N ILE A 56 -19.97 -0.70 -12.47
CA ILE A 56 -19.41 -1.93 -11.91
C ILE A 56 -19.54 -3.04 -12.96
N SER A 57 -18.42 -3.67 -13.30
CA SER A 57 -18.37 -4.76 -14.27
C SER A 57 -18.15 -6.13 -13.63
N ARG A 58 -17.86 -6.17 -12.32
CA ARG A 58 -17.61 -7.40 -11.57
C ARG A 58 -18.17 -7.34 -10.15
N ILE A 59 -18.69 -8.47 -9.67
CA ILE A 59 -19.06 -8.67 -8.25
C ILE A 59 -18.34 -9.88 -7.67
N PHE A 60 -17.78 -9.69 -6.46
CA PHE A 60 -17.31 -10.79 -5.62
C PHE A 60 -18.39 -11.19 -4.63
N LEU A 61 -18.74 -12.48 -4.60
CA LEU A 61 -19.75 -13.06 -3.71
C LEU A 61 -19.04 -13.85 -2.60
N GLU A 62 -19.05 -13.33 -1.38
CA GLU A 62 -18.43 -14.00 -0.23
C GLU A 62 -19.29 -15.16 0.27
N GLY A 63 -18.74 -16.37 0.29
CA GLY A 63 -19.46 -17.54 0.79
C GLY A 63 -19.36 -17.72 2.31
N ARG A 64 -18.33 -17.14 2.94
CA ARG A 64 -18.09 -17.31 4.38
C ARG A 64 -17.37 -16.10 5.01
N ARG A 65 -17.86 -15.67 6.18
CA ARG A 65 -17.21 -14.74 7.12
C ARG A 65 -17.57 -15.11 8.55
N GLY A 66 -16.68 -15.83 9.24
CA GLY A 66 -16.96 -16.34 10.59
C GLY A 66 -18.18 -17.28 10.58
N ASP A 67 -19.25 -16.93 11.29
CA ASP A 67 -20.50 -17.71 11.28
C ASP A 67 -21.46 -17.33 10.14
N GLU A 68 -21.21 -16.23 9.44
CA GLU A 68 -21.99 -15.87 8.25
C GLU A 68 -21.62 -16.82 7.12
N TYR A 69 -22.59 -17.60 6.65
CA TYR A 69 -22.41 -18.64 5.65
C TYR A 69 -23.53 -18.62 4.63
N VAL A 70 -23.16 -18.65 3.36
CA VAL A 70 -24.11 -18.73 2.24
C VAL A 70 -23.99 -20.10 1.59
N PRO A 71 -25.05 -20.93 1.61
CA PRO A 71 -25.01 -22.26 1.02
C PRO A 71 -24.63 -22.23 -0.46
N ALA A 72 -23.89 -23.25 -0.92
CA ALA A 72 -23.42 -23.35 -2.31
C ALA A 72 -24.53 -23.20 -3.37
N GLY A 73 -25.72 -23.75 -3.11
CA GLY A 73 -26.87 -23.61 -4.00
C GLY A 73 -27.36 -22.16 -4.14
N GLN A 74 -27.35 -21.40 -3.04
CA GLN A 74 -27.71 -19.98 -3.04
C GLN A 74 -26.62 -19.14 -3.72
N LEU A 75 -25.34 -19.40 -3.47
CA LEU A 75 -24.23 -18.74 -4.16
C LEU A 75 -24.28 -18.97 -5.67
N ARG A 76 -24.57 -20.21 -6.10
CA ARG A 76 -24.75 -20.54 -7.53
C ARG A 76 -25.89 -19.73 -8.13
N ALA A 77 -27.06 -19.69 -7.49
CA ALA A 77 -28.21 -18.93 -7.98
C ALA A 77 -27.90 -17.42 -8.10
N LEU A 78 -27.19 -16.85 -7.14
CA LEU A 78 -26.74 -15.45 -7.20
C LEU A 78 -25.70 -15.23 -8.30
N ALA A 79 -24.75 -16.15 -8.46
CA ALA A 79 -23.74 -16.06 -9.50
C ALA A 79 -24.37 -16.13 -10.90
N ASP A 80 -25.31 -17.05 -11.12
CA ASP A 80 -26.01 -17.20 -12.40
C ASP A 80 -26.89 -15.98 -12.69
N TYR A 81 -27.54 -15.40 -11.68
CA TYR A 81 -28.27 -14.14 -11.82
C TYR A 81 -27.37 -13.00 -12.31
N PHE A 82 -26.26 -12.72 -11.62
CA PHE A 82 -25.39 -11.60 -12.01
C PHE A 82 -24.65 -11.82 -13.33
N ARG A 83 -24.28 -13.08 -13.64
CA ARG A 83 -23.75 -13.44 -14.98
C ARG A 83 -24.79 -13.19 -16.07
N GLY A 84 -26.05 -13.54 -15.82
CA GLY A 84 -27.17 -13.27 -16.73
C GLY A 84 -27.40 -11.77 -16.97
N GLU A 85 -27.07 -10.92 -15.98
CA GLU A 85 -27.10 -9.46 -16.07
C GLU A 85 -25.81 -8.85 -16.65
N GLY A 86 -24.86 -9.67 -17.10
CA GLY A 86 -23.64 -9.26 -17.80
C GLY A 86 -22.45 -8.92 -16.91
N LEU A 87 -22.47 -9.25 -15.62
CA LEU A 87 -21.34 -9.03 -14.71
C LEU A 87 -20.39 -10.23 -14.70
N GLU A 88 -19.09 -9.94 -14.57
CA GLU A 88 -18.14 -10.96 -14.12
C GLU A 88 -18.43 -11.32 -12.65
N VAL A 89 -18.32 -12.61 -12.30
CA VAL A 89 -18.60 -13.08 -10.94
C VAL A 89 -17.47 -13.95 -10.42
N SER A 90 -16.97 -13.59 -9.24
CA SER A 90 -15.95 -14.33 -8.49
C SER A 90 -16.48 -14.66 -7.09
N GLY A 91 -15.95 -15.71 -6.47
CA GLY A 91 -16.28 -16.03 -5.08
C GLY A 91 -15.27 -15.43 -4.10
N GLY A 92 -15.61 -15.38 -2.82
CA GLY A 92 -14.70 -14.87 -1.78
C GLY A 92 -14.87 -15.52 -0.42
N ILE A 93 -13.85 -15.37 0.44
CA ILE A 93 -13.86 -15.75 1.85
C ILE A 93 -13.13 -14.71 2.69
N ALA A 94 -13.70 -14.39 3.86
CA ALA A 94 -12.97 -13.75 4.95
C ALA A 94 -12.60 -14.77 6.03
N THR A 95 -11.30 -14.94 6.24
CA THR A 95 -10.73 -15.88 7.22
C THR A 95 -10.74 -15.29 8.64
N VAL A 96 -11.94 -15.03 9.16
CA VAL A 96 -12.19 -14.57 10.53
C VAL A 96 -12.87 -15.66 11.36
N PRO A 97 -12.64 -15.74 12.69
CA PRO A 97 -13.26 -16.75 13.53
C PRO A 97 -14.77 -16.51 13.70
N GLY A 98 -15.52 -17.60 13.79
CA GLY A 98 -16.90 -17.66 14.29
C GLY A 98 -17.02 -18.67 15.44
N ARG A 99 -18.21 -18.81 16.01
CA ARG A 99 -18.55 -19.85 16.98
C ARG A 99 -18.42 -21.25 16.38
N SER A 100 -18.74 -21.39 15.10
CA SER A 100 -18.74 -22.66 14.36
C SER A 100 -17.58 -22.82 13.37
N PHE A 101 -16.84 -21.74 13.08
CA PHE A 101 -15.82 -21.70 12.03
C PHE A 101 -14.49 -21.17 12.54
N GLY A 102 -13.46 -22.00 12.35
CA GLY A 102 -12.12 -21.76 12.86
C GLY A 102 -12.05 -21.65 14.37
N VAL A 103 -10.82 -21.53 14.87
CA VAL A 103 -10.54 -21.27 16.27
C VAL A 103 -10.09 -19.82 16.38
N ARG A 104 -10.70 -19.04 17.27
CA ARG A 104 -10.25 -17.68 17.57
C ARG A 104 -8.85 -17.73 18.18
N GLN A 105 -7.96 -16.85 17.73
CA GLN A 105 -6.64 -16.69 18.32
C GLN A 105 -6.68 -16.25 19.79
N THR A 106 -5.66 -16.61 20.55
CA THR A 106 -5.27 -15.92 21.78
C THR A 106 -4.54 -14.63 21.40
N GLY A 107 -5.27 -13.52 21.41
CA GLY A 107 -4.75 -12.19 21.06
C GLY A 107 -5.86 -11.13 21.05
N ALA A 108 -5.49 -9.86 20.98
CA ALA A 108 -6.44 -8.74 21.05
C ALA A 108 -7.32 -8.62 19.79
N LEU A 109 -6.73 -8.86 18.61
CA LEU A 109 -7.42 -8.73 17.33
C LEU A 109 -8.31 -9.96 17.05
N ASN A 110 -9.36 -9.78 16.25
CA ASN A 110 -10.30 -10.84 15.92
C ASN A 110 -9.82 -11.69 14.73
N TRP A 111 -8.75 -12.47 14.91
CA TRP A 111 -8.20 -13.35 13.88
C TRP A 111 -8.21 -14.82 14.28
N LEU A 112 -7.90 -15.67 13.30
CA LEU A 112 -7.84 -17.11 13.46
C LEU A 112 -6.52 -17.56 14.09
N ASN A 113 -6.60 -18.60 14.91
CA ASN A 113 -5.48 -19.49 15.19
C ASN A 113 -5.34 -20.47 14.01
N PHE A 114 -4.31 -20.27 13.18
CA PHE A 114 -4.03 -21.14 12.02
C PHE A 114 -3.30 -22.44 12.38
N GLN A 115 -2.72 -22.54 13.59
CA GLN A 115 -2.11 -23.76 14.08
C GLN A 115 -3.17 -24.84 14.37
N ALA A 116 -4.35 -24.42 14.83
CA ALA A 116 -5.44 -25.32 15.17
C ALA A 116 -5.94 -26.13 13.97
N ALA A 117 -5.96 -27.46 14.12
CA ALA A 117 -6.43 -28.39 13.07
C ALA A 117 -7.85 -28.10 12.58
N LYS A 118 -8.74 -27.62 13.47
CA LYS A 118 -10.11 -27.23 13.09
C LYS A 118 -10.10 -26.06 12.09
N THR A 119 -9.29 -25.02 12.32
CA THR A 119 -9.16 -23.89 11.39
C THR A 119 -8.71 -24.37 10.01
N GLN A 120 -7.72 -25.25 9.97
CA GLN A 120 -7.21 -25.81 8.72
C GLN A 120 -8.28 -26.62 7.99
N ALA A 121 -9.01 -27.49 8.70
CA ALA A 121 -10.07 -28.31 8.14
C ALA A 121 -11.25 -27.48 7.62
N ASP A 122 -11.69 -26.46 8.36
CA ASP A 122 -12.82 -25.61 7.98
C ASP A 122 -12.52 -24.78 6.73
N ILE A 123 -11.32 -24.20 6.63
CA ILE A 123 -10.92 -23.43 5.43
C ILE A 123 -10.77 -24.38 4.23
N ALA A 124 -10.15 -25.56 4.41
CA ALA A 124 -10.05 -26.55 3.34
C ALA A 124 -11.43 -27.03 2.85
N ALA A 125 -12.40 -27.19 3.76
CA ALA A 125 -13.77 -27.52 3.43
C ALA A 125 -14.45 -26.42 2.60
N PHE A 126 -14.26 -25.15 2.97
CA PHE A 126 -14.76 -24.02 2.19
C PHE A 126 -14.28 -24.07 0.73
N PHE A 127 -12.97 -24.24 0.51
CA PHE A 127 -12.40 -24.28 -0.84
C PHE A 127 -12.89 -25.46 -1.66
N ARG A 128 -13.03 -26.64 -1.04
CA ARG A 128 -13.58 -27.84 -1.70
C ARG A 128 -15.04 -27.63 -2.14
N GLU A 129 -15.84 -26.95 -1.33
CA GLU A 129 -17.25 -26.68 -1.61
C GLU A 129 -17.43 -25.57 -2.66
N ASN A 130 -16.63 -24.51 -2.60
CA ASN A 130 -16.89 -23.27 -3.37
C ASN A 130 -16.14 -23.20 -4.70
N ALA A 131 -14.98 -23.86 -4.84
CA ALA A 131 -14.22 -23.84 -6.09
C ALA A 131 -15.01 -24.31 -7.33
N PRO A 132 -15.93 -25.31 -7.26
CA PRO A 132 -16.75 -25.69 -8.41
C PRO A 132 -17.72 -24.60 -8.90
N LEU A 133 -18.01 -23.58 -8.09
CA LEU A 133 -19.00 -22.53 -8.40
C LEU A 133 -18.42 -21.35 -9.20
N PHE A 134 -17.10 -21.13 -9.10
CA PHE A 134 -16.44 -19.93 -9.60
C PHE A 134 -15.17 -20.27 -10.40
N ASP A 135 -14.84 -19.42 -11.38
CA ASP A 135 -13.55 -19.46 -12.07
C ASP A 135 -12.41 -18.87 -11.25
N GLU A 136 -12.76 -18.00 -10.29
CA GLU A 136 -11.83 -17.22 -9.49
C GLU A 136 -12.39 -17.05 -8.07
N LEU A 137 -11.54 -17.30 -7.07
CA LEU A 137 -11.83 -17.10 -5.65
C LEU A 137 -10.85 -16.09 -5.06
N ILE A 138 -11.30 -15.17 -4.21
CA ILE A 138 -10.44 -14.25 -3.46
C ILE A 138 -10.45 -14.55 -1.95
N ILE A 139 -9.28 -14.45 -1.34
CA ILE A 139 -9.10 -14.48 0.10
C ILE A 139 -8.95 -13.05 0.58
N ASP A 140 -9.83 -12.61 1.48
CA ASP A 140 -9.74 -11.32 2.16
C ASP A 140 -8.44 -11.21 2.98
N ASP A 141 -8.05 -10.01 3.38
CA ASP A 141 -6.76 -9.72 4.02
C ASP A 141 -6.63 -10.17 5.49
N PHE A 142 -7.57 -11.00 5.96
CA PHE A 142 -7.54 -11.67 7.26
C PHE A 142 -6.72 -12.96 7.26
N TYR A 143 -5.93 -13.25 6.22
CA TYR A 143 -4.97 -14.35 6.19
C TYR A 143 -3.72 -14.01 7.02
N CYS A 144 -3.94 -13.68 8.29
CA CYS A 144 -2.94 -13.19 9.24
C CYS A 144 -3.26 -13.65 10.66
N THR A 145 -2.25 -13.69 11.54
CA THR A 145 -2.45 -14.08 12.93
C THR A 145 -1.46 -13.41 13.87
N ALA A 146 -1.92 -13.14 15.08
CA ALA A 146 -1.15 -12.71 16.24
C ALA A 146 -1.24 -13.75 17.37
N ASP A 147 -1.67 -14.98 17.06
CA ASP A 147 -1.93 -16.02 18.05
C ASP A 147 -0.71 -16.29 18.94
N THR A 148 -0.99 -16.43 20.23
CA THR A 148 -0.03 -16.86 21.26
C THR A 148 -0.61 -17.97 22.13
N SER A 149 -1.48 -18.82 21.56
CA SER A 149 -2.02 -19.97 22.29
C SER A 149 -0.91 -20.96 22.67
N PRO A 150 -1.10 -21.82 23.69
CA PRO A 150 -0.10 -22.83 24.06
C PRO A 150 0.30 -23.75 22.90
N GLU A 151 -0.62 -24.07 21.99
CA GLU A 151 -0.34 -24.86 20.80
C GLU A 151 0.61 -24.12 19.84
N SER A 152 0.34 -22.84 19.57
CA SER A 152 1.22 -22.02 18.74
C SER A 152 2.57 -21.73 19.39
N GLU A 153 2.61 -21.56 20.72
CA GLU A 153 3.87 -21.39 21.46
C GLU A 153 4.72 -22.66 21.39
N SER A 154 4.10 -23.83 21.58
CA SER A 154 4.77 -25.12 21.41
C SER A 154 5.26 -25.32 19.98
N ALA A 155 4.43 -25.01 18.98
CA ALA A 155 4.78 -25.11 17.57
C ALA A 155 5.89 -24.13 17.20
N ARG A 156 5.86 -22.88 17.66
CA ARG A 156 6.89 -21.85 17.44
C ARG A 156 8.27 -22.34 17.84
N GLY A 157 8.38 -22.97 19.01
CA GLY A 157 9.65 -23.41 19.57
C GLY A 157 10.60 -22.24 19.77
N GLN A 158 11.81 -22.33 19.22
CA GLN A 158 12.86 -21.31 19.39
C GLN A 158 12.81 -20.18 18.35
N ARG A 159 11.93 -20.25 17.34
CA ARG A 159 11.79 -19.22 16.30
C ARG A 159 11.18 -17.95 16.89
N SER A 160 11.50 -16.79 16.33
CA SER A 160 10.73 -15.58 16.63
C SER A 160 9.27 -15.74 16.20
N TRP A 161 8.37 -14.94 16.76
CA TRP A 161 6.96 -14.93 16.37
C TRP A 161 6.77 -14.63 14.87
N ALA A 162 7.52 -13.67 14.33
CA ALA A 162 7.45 -13.31 12.91
C ALA A 162 7.84 -14.50 12.01
N GLU A 163 9.01 -15.12 12.28
CA GLU A 163 9.48 -16.28 11.53
C GLU A 163 8.49 -17.46 11.59
N TYR A 164 7.97 -17.76 12.78
CA TYR A 164 6.98 -18.82 12.96
C TYR A 164 5.70 -18.55 12.18
N ARG A 165 5.11 -17.36 12.31
CA ARG A 165 3.84 -17.02 11.64
C ARG A 165 3.99 -17.02 10.13
N GLN A 166 5.08 -16.48 9.60
CA GLN A 166 5.34 -16.50 8.16
C GLN A 166 5.51 -17.92 7.63
N GLN A 167 6.24 -18.78 8.35
CA GLN A 167 6.40 -20.18 7.97
C GLN A 167 5.08 -20.97 8.07
N LEU A 168 4.30 -20.75 9.14
CA LEU A 168 3.00 -21.39 9.34
C LEU A 168 2.06 -21.05 8.18
N LEU A 169 1.80 -19.77 7.93
CA LEU A 169 0.85 -19.37 6.89
C LEU A 169 1.31 -19.83 5.50
N LEU A 170 2.59 -19.72 5.17
CA LEU A 170 3.09 -20.25 3.90
C LEU A 170 2.87 -21.77 3.77
N SER A 171 3.14 -22.53 4.85
CA SER A 171 3.00 -23.99 4.83
C SER A 171 1.57 -24.47 4.61
N LEU A 172 0.59 -23.65 5.00
CA LEU A 172 -0.83 -23.99 4.88
C LEU A 172 -1.42 -23.67 3.51
N VAL A 173 -0.75 -22.88 2.65
CA VAL A 173 -1.30 -22.49 1.35
C VAL A 173 -1.66 -23.71 0.48
N GLN A 174 -0.80 -24.72 0.42
CA GLN A 174 -1.09 -25.93 -0.36
C GLN A 174 -2.25 -26.75 0.23
N PRO A 175 -2.13 -27.33 1.44
CA PRO A 175 -3.13 -28.28 1.95
C PRO A 175 -4.47 -27.62 2.33
N MET A 176 -4.47 -26.32 2.64
CA MET A 176 -5.67 -25.63 3.13
C MET A 176 -6.42 -24.87 2.04
N ILE A 177 -5.72 -24.44 0.98
CA ILE A 177 -6.29 -23.55 -0.05
C ILE A 177 -6.18 -24.19 -1.43
N LEU A 178 -4.97 -24.37 -1.96
CA LEU A 178 -4.77 -24.69 -3.37
C LEU A 178 -5.14 -26.13 -3.71
N GLU A 179 -4.71 -27.11 -2.92
CA GLU A 179 -5.04 -28.52 -3.13
C GLU A 179 -6.56 -28.78 -3.06
N PRO A 180 -7.31 -28.37 -2.02
CA PRO A 180 -8.75 -28.58 -1.99
C PRO A 180 -9.48 -27.85 -3.12
N ALA A 181 -9.08 -26.62 -3.46
CA ALA A 181 -9.70 -25.87 -4.55
C ALA A 181 -9.45 -26.51 -5.92
N ARG A 182 -8.18 -26.83 -6.23
CA ARG A 182 -7.78 -27.36 -7.54
C ARG A 182 -8.16 -28.82 -7.74
N THR A 183 -8.29 -29.59 -6.67
CA THR A 183 -8.88 -30.93 -6.74
C THR A 183 -10.35 -30.85 -7.15
N ALA A 184 -11.11 -29.90 -6.59
CA ALA A 184 -12.52 -29.72 -6.93
C ALA A 184 -12.72 -29.05 -8.30
N ARG A 185 -11.79 -28.17 -8.73
CA ARG A 185 -11.77 -27.50 -10.04
C ARG A 185 -10.32 -27.21 -10.48
N PRO A 186 -9.71 -28.04 -11.36
CA PRO A 186 -8.30 -27.92 -11.74
C PRO A 186 -7.87 -26.55 -12.29
N GLY A 187 -8.78 -25.81 -12.92
CA GLY A 187 -8.52 -24.48 -13.50
C GLY A 187 -8.92 -23.29 -12.61
N VAL A 188 -9.30 -23.50 -11.35
CA VAL A 188 -9.70 -22.38 -10.47
C VAL A 188 -8.51 -21.46 -10.19
N ARG A 189 -8.72 -20.17 -10.36
CA ARG A 189 -7.74 -19.13 -10.01
C ARG A 189 -7.97 -18.66 -8.58
N VAL A 190 -6.91 -18.41 -7.85
CA VAL A 190 -6.98 -17.94 -6.46
C VAL A 190 -6.26 -16.60 -6.32
N ILE A 191 -6.95 -15.63 -5.74
CA ILE A 191 -6.44 -14.29 -5.42
C ILE A 191 -6.17 -14.21 -3.92
N LEU A 192 -5.02 -13.64 -3.54
CA LEU A 192 -4.76 -13.20 -2.17
C LEU A 192 -4.85 -11.67 -2.09
N LYS A 193 -5.62 -11.16 -1.13
CA LYS A 193 -5.58 -9.74 -0.74
C LYS A 193 -4.55 -9.53 0.37
N TYR A 194 -3.63 -8.59 0.21
CA TYR A 194 -2.82 -8.06 1.32
C TYR A 194 -3.47 -6.82 1.93
N PRO A 195 -3.31 -6.55 3.23
CA PRO A 195 -3.89 -5.37 3.89
C PRO A 195 -3.02 -4.10 3.70
N GLN A 196 -3.47 -2.96 4.23
CA GLN A 196 -2.75 -1.66 4.12
C GLN A 196 -1.47 -1.51 4.99
N TRP A 197 -1.28 -2.34 6.03
CA TRP A 197 -0.21 -2.19 7.03
C TRP A 197 1.16 -2.78 6.63
N TYR A 198 1.71 -2.31 5.50
CA TYR A 198 2.87 -2.90 4.82
C TYR A 198 4.19 -3.01 5.60
N ASP A 199 4.39 -2.18 6.63
CA ASP A 199 5.56 -2.26 7.50
C ASP A 199 5.44 -3.33 8.58
N ARG A 200 4.24 -3.90 8.77
CA ARG A 200 3.95 -4.87 9.85
C ARG A 200 3.60 -6.27 9.33
N PHE A 201 3.65 -6.48 8.01
CA PHE A 201 3.33 -7.75 7.34
C PHE A 201 3.96 -8.98 8.01
N HIS A 202 5.28 -8.97 8.24
CA HIS A 202 6.01 -10.11 8.79
C HIS A 202 5.64 -10.43 10.23
N LEU A 203 5.25 -9.42 11.02
CA LEU A 203 4.83 -9.61 12.42
C LEU A 203 3.58 -10.48 12.54
N PHE A 204 2.72 -10.47 11.51
CA PHE A 204 1.43 -11.16 11.50
C PHE A 204 1.32 -12.25 10.43
N GLY A 205 2.46 -12.67 9.88
CA GLY A 205 2.59 -13.86 9.05
C GLY A 205 2.59 -13.64 7.54
N TYR A 206 2.45 -12.40 7.07
CA TYR A 206 2.63 -12.11 5.65
C TYR A 206 4.11 -12.09 5.27
N ASP A 207 4.45 -12.91 4.27
CA ASP A 207 5.73 -12.89 3.57
C ASP A 207 5.43 -12.69 2.07
N PRO A 208 5.29 -11.44 1.58
CA PRO A 208 4.85 -11.22 0.20
C PRO A 208 5.76 -11.86 -0.84
N ALA A 209 7.08 -11.94 -0.58
CA ALA A 209 8.03 -12.54 -1.50
C ALA A 209 7.81 -14.05 -1.68
N ARG A 210 7.49 -14.77 -0.60
CA ARG A 210 7.27 -16.23 -0.64
C ARG A 210 5.81 -16.63 -0.81
N LEU A 211 4.85 -15.82 -0.35
CA LEU A 211 3.42 -16.09 -0.47
C LEU A 211 2.91 -15.80 -1.90
N SER A 212 3.22 -14.62 -2.45
CA SER A 212 2.62 -14.16 -3.72
C SER A 212 2.80 -15.13 -4.91
N PRO A 213 3.93 -15.84 -5.08
CA PRO A 213 4.09 -16.81 -6.16
C PRO A 213 3.07 -17.97 -6.17
N ASN A 214 2.42 -18.25 -5.04
CA ASN A 214 1.43 -19.34 -4.93
C ASN A 214 0.04 -18.94 -5.47
N PHE A 215 -0.21 -17.66 -5.68
CA PHE A 215 -1.50 -17.12 -6.09
C PHE A 215 -1.47 -16.62 -7.53
N ASP A 216 -2.62 -16.68 -8.19
CA ASP A 216 -2.78 -16.31 -9.60
C ASP A 216 -2.82 -14.79 -9.79
N ALA A 217 -3.32 -14.06 -8.79
CA ALA A 217 -3.23 -12.61 -8.71
C ALA A 217 -3.25 -12.12 -7.26
N ILE A 218 -2.87 -10.86 -7.08
CA ILE A 218 -2.75 -10.19 -5.81
C ILE A 218 -3.59 -8.91 -5.82
N TRP A 219 -4.40 -8.76 -4.78
CA TRP A 219 -5.10 -7.53 -4.46
C TRP A 219 -4.39 -6.83 -3.32
N VAL A 220 -4.46 -5.50 -3.32
CA VAL A 220 -3.81 -4.67 -2.32
C VAL A 220 -4.85 -3.83 -1.61
N GLY A 221 -4.82 -3.88 -0.29
CA GLY A 221 -5.48 -2.93 0.57
C GLY A 221 -4.87 -1.54 0.35
N THR A 222 -5.63 -0.71 -0.35
CA THR A 222 -5.33 0.71 -0.56
C THR A 222 -6.26 1.56 0.29
N GLU A 223 -6.77 0.97 1.37
CA GLU A 223 -7.54 1.67 2.37
C GLU A 223 -6.74 2.90 2.85
N VAL A 224 -7.44 4.01 3.04
CA VAL A 224 -6.93 5.15 3.80
C VAL A 224 -8.00 5.56 4.80
N ARG A 225 -7.65 6.43 5.73
CA ARG A 225 -8.57 6.92 6.76
C ARG A 225 -8.55 8.43 6.75
N ASN A 226 -9.48 9.06 7.45
CA ASN A 226 -9.37 10.48 7.71
C ASN A 226 -8.13 10.72 8.59
N PRO A 227 -7.06 11.38 8.06
CA PRO A 227 -5.81 11.58 8.80
C PRO A 227 -5.94 12.58 9.96
N GLU A 228 -7.15 13.09 10.22
CA GLU A 228 -7.47 13.99 11.32
C GLU A 228 -8.28 13.31 12.44
N THR A 229 -8.60 12.00 12.31
CA THR A 229 -9.36 11.25 13.33
C THR A 229 -8.61 10.02 13.84
N PRO A 230 -8.83 9.61 15.11
CA PRO A 230 -8.02 8.57 15.74
C PRO A 230 -8.57 7.14 15.58
N ARG A 231 -9.84 6.93 15.20
CA ARG A 231 -10.54 5.64 15.43
C ARG A 231 -9.94 4.50 14.60
N MET A 232 -9.37 4.78 13.44
CA MET A 232 -8.66 3.83 12.59
C MET A 232 -7.25 4.34 12.27
N GLY A 233 -6.63 5.10 13.17
CA GLY A 233 -5.31 5.69 12.98
C GLY A 233 -5.24 6.82 11.96
N TYR A 234 -4.12 7.54 11.96
CA TYR A 234 -3.90 8.77 11.19
C TYR A 234 -3.33 8.51 9.79
N VAL A 235 -3.96 7.57 9.06
CA VAL A 235 -3.48 7.06 7.76
C VAL A 235 -3.47 8.18 6.71
N GLN A 236 -2.31 8.39 6.07
CA GLN A 236 -2.20 9.40 5.02
C GLN A 236 -2.77 8.89 3.68
N PRO A 237 -3.37 9.76 2.85
CA PRO A 237 -3.90 9.38 1.53
C PRO A 237 -2.89 8.66 0.63
N THR A 238 -1.61 9.04 0.71
CA THR A 238 -0.53 8.42 -0.08
C THR A 238 -0.22 6.97 0.29
N GLN A 239 -0.67 6.47 1.44
CA GLN A 239 -0.40 5.09 1.88
C GLN A 239 -0.90 4.06 0.85
N GLY A 240 -2.08 4.30 0.24
CA GLY A 240 -2.61 3.41 -0.80
C GLY A 240 -1.67 3.29 -2.00
N TYR A 241 -1.10 4.40 -2.46
CA TYR A 241 -0.11 4.40 -3.54
C TYR A 241 1.18 3.65 -3.13
N ILE A 242 1.66 3.90 -1.92
CA ILE A 242 2.90 3.31 -1.40
C ILE A 242 2.77 1.80 -1.25
N ASN A 243 1.71 1.31 -0.60
CA ASN A 243 1.50 -0.12 -0.38
C ASN A 243 1.39 -0.86 -1.72
N PHE A 244 0.58 -0.32 -2.65
CA PHE A 244 0.40 -0.92 -3.97
C PHE A 244 1.70 -0.98 -4.76
N CYS A 245 2.45 0.13 -4.82
CA CYS A 245 3.74 0.16 -5.54
C CYS A 245 4.77 -0.77 -4.91
N TRP A 246 4.85 -0.84 -3.58
CA TRP A 246 5.80 -1.72 -2.89
C TRP A 246 5.45 -3.19 -3.11
N LEU A 247 4.18 -3.58 -2.98
CA LEU A 247 3.75 -4.95 -3.28
C LEU A 247 3.98 -5.29 -4.76
N ARG A 248 3.78 -4.37 -5.70
CA ARG A 248 4.14 -4.59 -7.11
C ARG A 248 5.64 -4.78 -7.28
N ALA A 249 6.47 -4.05 -6.54
CA ALA A 249 7.93 -4.25 -6.56
C ALA A 249 8.35 -5.63 -6.02
N VAL A 250 7.54 -6.25 -5.16
CA VAL A 250 7.78 -7.61 -4.63
C VAL A 250 7.21 -8.69 -5.56
N ALA A 251 5.95 -8.57 -5.95
CA ALA A 251 5.16 -9.64 -6.58
C ALA A 251 4.97 -9.46 -8.11
N GLY A 252 5.41 -8.33 -8.67
CA GLY A 252 5.35 -8.02 -10.10
C GLY A 252 3.93 -7.93 -10.64
N GLU A 253 3.75 -8.38 -11.88
CA GLU A 253 2.48 -8.33 -12.64
C GLU A 253 1.31 -9.10 -12.01
N ARG A 254 1.56 -9.89 -10.94
CA ARG A 254 0.48 -10.50 -10.17
C ARG A 254 -0.35 -9.47 -9.43
N VAL A 255 0.23 -8.33 -9.06
CA VAL A 255 -0.49 -7.23 -8.41
C VAL A 255 -1.41 -6.56 -9.43
N ARG A 256 -2.72 -6.68 -9.22
CA ARG A 256 -3.72 -6.27 -10.21
C ARG A 256 -4.77 -5.32 -9.66
N GLY A 257 -5.36 -5.64 -8.52
CA GLY A 257 -6.47 -4.87 -7.99
C GLY A 257 -6.12 -4.12 -6.71
N ALA A 258 -6.77 -2.96 -6.56
CA ALA A 258 -6.79 -2.18 -5.35
C ALA A 258 -8.15 -2.35 -4.68
N TRP A 259 -8.15 -2.49 -3.37
CA TRP A 259 -9.33 -2.70 -2.55
C TRP A 259 -9.39 -1.63 -1.49
N PHE A 260 -10.54 -0.96 -1.39
CA PHE A 260 -10.73 0.12 -0.41
C PHE A 260 -12.18 0.24 0.05
N ASP A 261 -12.38 0.97 1.15
CA ASP A 261 -13.65 1.02 1.88
C ASP A 261 -14.06 2.44 2.31
N HIS A 262 -15.29 2.55 2.83
CA HIS A 262 -15.85 3.79 3.37
C HIS A 262 -15.52 4.03 4.85
N ILE A 263 -14.80 3.11 5.49
CA ILE A 263 -14.60 3.10 6.93
C ILE A 263 -13.72 4.29 7.32
N GLU A 264 -14.28 5.19 8.15
CA GLU A 264 -13.61 6.41 8.61
C GLU A 264 -13.18 7.36 7.49
N CYS A 265 -13.94 7.41 6.40
CA CYS A 265 -13.64 8.29 5.28
C CYS A 265 -14.64 9.44 5.23
N THR A 266 -14.14 10.66 4.96
CA THR A 266 -14.99 11.67 4.30
C THR A 266 -15.24 11.24 2.86
N ALA A 267 -16.21 11.88 2.17
CA ALA A 267 -16.42 11.63 0.74
C ALA A 267 -15.13 11.82 -0.08
N GLN A 268 -14.32 12.82 0.29
CA GLN A 268 -13.06 13.09 -0.39
C GLN A 268 -11.99 12.03 -0.08
N ASN A 269 -11.88 11.56 1.17
CA ASN A 269 -10.94 10.47 1.48
C ASN A 269 -11.29 9.20 0.70
N PHE A 270 -12.59 8.94 0.50
CA PHE A 270 -13.03 7.83 -0.35
C PHE A 270 -12.58 7.98 -1.80
N LEU A 271 -12.74 9.17 -2.39
CA LEU A 271 -12.25 9.46 -3.74
C LEU A 271 -10.72 9.41 -3.84
N ASP A 272 -10.00 9.90 -2.83
CA ASP A 272 -8.54 9.89 -2.78
C ASP A 272 -8.01 8.45 -2.92
N GLN A 273 -8.64 7.46 -2.28
CA GLN A 273 -8.28 6.04 -2.40
C GLN A 273 -8.31 5.57 -3.87
N ALA A 274 -9.32 5.98 -4.64
CA ALA A 274 -9.42 5.62 -6.05
C ALA A 274 -8.31 6.26 -6.89
N TYR A 275 -8.05 7.57 -6.72
CA TYR A 275 -6.96 8.25 -7.43
C TYR A 275 -5.59 7.66 -7.10
N GLN A 276 -5.32 7.40 -5.82
CA GLN A 276 -4.04 6.82 -5.39
C GLN A 276 -3.84 5.41 -5.93
N SER A 277 -4.92 4.62 -6.01
CA SER A 277 -4.92 3.29 -6.63
C SER A 277 -4.59 3.34 -8.13
N VAL A 278 -5.24 4.24 -8.87
CA VAL A 278 -4.99 4.38 -10.32
C VAL A 278 -3.58 4.91 -10.59
N LEU A 279 -3.12 5.91 -9.82
CA LEU A 279 -1.74 6.41 -9.91
C LEU A 279 -0.70 5.32 -9.60
N ALA A 280 -1.02 4.39 -8.70
CA ALA A 280 -0.16 3.25 -8.42
C ALA A 280 -0.17 2.20 -9.54
N GLY A 281 -1.11 2.28 -10.48
CA GLY A 281 -1.25 1.37 -11.61
C GLY A 281 -2.23 0.20 -11.37
N ALA A 282 -3.19 0.36 -10.46
CA ALA A 282 -4.28 -0.60 -10.30
C ALA A 282 -5.07 -0.74 -11.62
N ARG A 283 -5.35 -1.98 -12.01
CA ARG A 283 -6.17 -2.33 -13.18
C ARG A 283 -7.62 -2.60 -12.80
N GLU A 284 -7.89 -2.67 -11.50
CA GLU A 284 -9.20 -2.94 -10.94
C GLU A 284 -9.35 -2.22 -9.61
N LEU A 285 -10.43 -1.45 -9.44
CA LEU A 285 -10.84 -0.87 -8.16
C LEU A 285 -11.92 -1.77 -7.57
N THR A 286 -11.74 -2.25 -6.35
CA THR A 286 -12.71 -3.07 -5.63
C THR A 286 -13.28 -2.28 -4.45
N LEU A 287 -14.57 -1.97 -4.53
CA LEU A 287 -15.30 -1.25 -3.50
C LEU A 287 -15.78 -2.23 -2.42
N PHE A 288 -15.29 -2.05 -1.19
CA PHE A 288 -15.78 -2.74 -0.01
C PHE A 288 -16.67 -1.78 0.81
N HIS A 289 -17.98 -1.98 0.87
CA HIS A 289 -18.71 -3.14 0.33
C HIS A 289 -20.11 -2.82 -0.19
N LEU A 290 -20.75 -3.80 -0.83
CA LEU A 290 -22.09 -3.67 -1.44
C LEU A 290 -23.13 -3.03 -0.51
N GLY A 291 -23.05 -3.32 0.79
CA GLY A 291 -23.97 -2.76 1.77
C GLY A 291 -23.90 -1.24 1.87
N ASP A 292 -22.69 -0.68 1.82
CA ASP A 292 -22.46 0.77 1.84
C ASP A 292 -22.96 1.43 0.56
N LEU A 293 -22.74 0.79 -0.60
CA LEU A 293 -23.27 1.28 -1.88
C LEU A 293 -24.80 1.31 -1.91
N ILE A 294 -25.45 0.33 -1.28
CA ILE A 294 -26.91 0.29 -1.16
C ILE A 294 -27.41 1.37 -0.20
N ALA A 295 -26.70 1.58 0.92
CA ALA A 295 -27.02 2.63 1.89
C ALA A 295 -26.81 4.05 1.32
N GLY A 296 -25.93 4.20 0.32
CA GLY A 296 -25.71 5.45 -0.41
C GLY A 296 -24.73 6.38 0.30
N HIS A 297 -23.47 5.97 0.42
CA HIS A 297 -22.45 6.81 1.03
C HIS A 297 -22.16 8.04 0.14
N PRO A 298 -21.96 9.26 0.69
CA PRO A 298 -21.71 10.46 -0.11
C PRO A 298 -20.48 10.36 -1.04
N GLY A 299 -19.50 9.55 -0.65
CA GLY A 299 -18.33 9.21 -1.47
C GLY A 299 -18.67 8.47 -2.77
N ASP A 300 -19.78 7.73 -2.83
CA ASP A 300 -20.17 6.97 -4.03
C ASP A 300 -20.59 7.92 -5.16
N ALA A 301 -21.36 8.95 -4.82
CA ALA A 301 -21.78 9.96 -5.77
C ALA A 301 -20.59 10.75 -6.31
N LEU A 302 -19.63 11.07 -5.44
CA LEU A 302 -18.41 11.77 -5.83
C LEU A 302 -17.52 10.87 -6.71
N LEU A 303 -17.34 9.60 -6.36
CA LEU A 303 -16.62 8.63 -7.18
C LEU A 303 -17.27 8.50 -8.57
N ALA A 304 -18.60 8.36 -8.63
CA ALA A 304 -19.33 8.24 -9.90
C ALA A 304 -19.05 9.40 -10.87
N GLN A 305 -18.96 10.62 -10.34
CA GLN A 305 -18.64 11.83 -11.13
C GLN A 305 -17.22 11.80 -11.70
N GLU A 306 -16.28 11.20 -10.97
CA GLU A 306 -14.84 11.23 -11.28
C GLU A 306 -14.36 9.96 -12.01
N LEU A 307 -15.19 8.91 -12.10
CA LEU A 307 -14.87 7.68 -12.83
C LEU A 307 -14.39 7.92 -14.28
N PRO A 308 -15.00 8.80 -15.10
CA PRO A 308 -14.49 9.09 -16.44
C PRO A 308 -13.04 9.60 -16.44
N GLU A 309 -12.68 10.43 -15.46
CA GLU A 309 -11.30 10.92 -15.30
C GLU A 309 -10.36 9.81 -14.85
N LEU A 310 -10.78 8.96 -13.90
CA LEU A 310 -10.00 7.79 -13.45
C LEU A 310 -9.73 6.79 -14.59
N PHE A 311 -10.73 6.52 -15.44
CA PHE A 311 -10.54 5.68 -16.64
C PHE A 311 -9.53 6.31 -17.61
N ALA A 312 -9.67 7.60 -17.91
CA ALA A 312 -8.74 8.32 -18.79
C ALA A 312 -7.32 8.38 -18.21
N LEU A 313 -7.18 8.52 -16.89
CA LEU A 313 -5.91 8.48 -16.18
C LEU A 313 -5.25 7.11 -16.31
N ALA A 314 -5.99 6.03 -16.07
CA ALA A 314 -5.48 4.67 -16.20
C ALA A 314 -4.97 4.36 -17.62
N GLU A 315 -5.71 4.81 -18.65
CA GLU A 315 -5.28 4.68 -20.05
C GLU A 315 -3.97 5.44 -20.33
N LYS A 316 -3.83 6.67 -19.81
CA LYS A 316 -2.59 7.47 -19.96
C LYS A 316 -1.40 6.86 -19.21
N LEU A 317 -1.65 6.18 -18.10
CA LEU A 317 -0.64 5.51 -17.29
C LEU A 317 -0.25 4.13 -17.82
N ARG A 318 -1.02 3.53 -18.73
CA ARG A 318 -0.75 2.18 -19.25
C ARG A 318 0.68 2.10 -19.81
N GLY A 319 1.47 1.17 -19.29
CA GLY A 319 2.85 0.93 -19.71
C GLY A 319 3.86 1.97 -19.22
N ARG A 320 3.46 2.92 -18.37
CA ARG A 320 4.37 3.86 -17.74
C ARG A 320 4.76 3.39 -16.35
N GLU A 321 6.07 3.34 -16.11
CA GLU A 321 6.61 3.01 -14.79
C GLU A 321 6.89 4.28 -13.98
N PRO A 322 6.63 4.28 -12.65
CA PRO A 322 7.03 5.36 -11.77
C PRO A 322 8.55 5.60 -11.81
N ARG A 323 8.94 6.87 -11.76
CA ARG A 323 10.32 7.34 -11.62
C ARG A 323 10.40 8.36 -10.50
N GLY A 324 11.56 8.46 -9.87
CA GLY A 324 11.80 9.43 -8.82
C GLY A 324 12.82 8.96 -7.80
N VAL A 325 12.60 9.32 -6.54
CA VAL A 325 13.46 8.94 -5.42
C VAL A 325 13.11 7.51 -5.01
N ALA A 326 14.06 6.59 -5.14
CA ALA A 326 13.83 5.21 -4.72
C ALA A 326 13.78 5.13 -3.19
N PHE A 327 12.82 4.39 -2.65
CA PHE A 327 12.81 4.03 -1.23
C PHE A 327 12.98 2.52 -1.11
N TYR A 328 14.11 2.09 -0.55
CA TYR A 328 14.43 0.66 -0.46
C TYR A 328 13.91 0.06 0.84
N LYS A 329 12.99 -0.90 0.69
CA LYS A 329 12.45 -1.73 1.77
C LYS A 329 12.49 -3.20 1.36
N PRO A 330 13.49 -3.98 1.81
CA PRO A 330 13.49 -5.43 1.67
C PRO A 330 12.17 -6.06 2.16
N ALA A 331 11.77 -7.18 1.55
CA ALA A 331 10.64 -7.94 2.07
C ALA A 331 10.94 -8.48 3.48
N GLY A 332 9.96 -8.40 4.38
CA GLY A 332 10.09 -8.89 5.75
C GLY A 332 11.02 -8.09 6.66
N SER A 333 11.41 -6.87 6.29
CA SER A 333 12.25 -6.00 7.13
C SER A 333 11.47 -5.33 8.26
N ASP A 334 12.07 -5.24 9.44
CA ASP A 334 11.59 -4.37 10.52
C ASP A 334 11.72 -2.89 10.18
N SER A 335 10.74 -2.09 10.60
CA SER A 335 10.71 -0.65 10.35
C SER A 335 11.13 0.21 11.54
N ASP A 336 11.23 -0.36 12.75
CA ASP A 336 11.57 0.35 14.01
C ASP A 336 10.94 1.76 14.03
N GLU A 337 11.72 2.82 14.29
CA GLU A 337 11.28 4.23 14.34
C GLU A 337 10.99 4.88 12.97
N ASN A 338 11.10 4.14 11.86
CA ASN A 338 10.84 4.59 10.48
C ASN A 338 9.57 3.96 9.88
N MET A 339 8.66 3.47 10.73
CA MET A 339 7.39 2.90 10.32
C MET A 339 6.50 3.92 9.59
N TYR A 340 5.99 3.54 8.43
CA TYR A 340 5.18 4.33 7.51
C TYR A 340 5.86 5.58 6.96
N LEU A 341 7.19 5.69 7.05
CA LEU A 341 7.94 6.87 6.62
C LEU A 341 7.65 7.27 5.17
N MET A 342 7.53 6.31 4.25
CA MET A 342 7.23 6.57 2.84
C MET A 342 5.97 7.41 2.64
N ASP A 343 4.93 7.17 3.44
CA ASP A 343 3.64 7.85 3.31
C ASP A 343 3.81 9.36 3.51
N TYR A 344 4.59 9.74 4.54
CA TYR A 344 4.89 11.13 4.90
C TYR A 344 5.79 11.79 3.86
N LEU A 345 6.77 11.08 3.31
CA LEU A 345 7.64 11.62 2.26
C LEU A 345 6.85 11.93 0.98
N ALA A 346 5.91 11.06 0.62
CA ALA A 346 5.01 11.28 -0.50
C ALA A 346 4.08 12.48 -0.24
N MET A 347 3.58 12.66 1.00
CA MET A 347 2.81 13.86 1.40
C MET A 347 3.63 15.15 1.37
N MET A 348 4.96 15.04 1.50
CA MET A 348 5.87 16.15 1.22
C MET A 348 6.15 16.32 -0.29
N GLY A 349 5.47 15.66 -1.22
CA GLY A 349 5.73 15.86 -2.65
C GLY A 349 7.09 15.37 -3.14
N VAL A 350 7.70 14.42 -2.43
CA VAL A 350 8.81 13.64 -2.97
C VAL A 350 8.21 12.56 -3.87
N PRO A 351 8.56 12.47 -5.17
CA PRO A 351 8.07 11.43 -6.07
C PRO A 351 8.74 10.11 -5.70
N LEU A 352 8.14 9.38 -4.77
CA LEU A 352 8.70 8.13 -4.27
C LEU A 352 8.42 6.97 -5.22
N VAL A 353 9.44 6.12 -5.35
CA VAL A 353 9.36 4.81 -5.98
C VAL A 353 9.72 3.76 -4.93
N PRO A 354 8.73 3.14 -4.26
CA PRO A 354 8.99 2.02 -3.36
C PRO A 354 9.62 0.85 -4.12
N VAL A 355 10.72 0.30 -3.60
CA VAL A 355 11.43 -0.84 -4.21
C VAL A 355 11.78 -1.90 -3.16
N ALA A 356 11.66 -3.17 -3.55
CA ALA A 356 12.00 -4.32 -2.72
C ALA A 356 13.37 -4.94 -3.01
N ARG A 357 14.02 -4.50 -4.08
CA ARG A 357 15.41 -4.86 -4.46
C ARG A 357 16.25 -3.60 -4.46
N TYR A 358 17.53 -3.71 -4.08
CA TYR A 358 18.41 -2.55 -4.00
C TYR A 358 18.50 -1.85 -5.37
N PRO A 359 18.18 -0.54 -5.46
CA PRO A 359 18.04 0.17 -6.73
C PRO A 359 19.40 0.69 -7.22
N GLU A 360 20.25 -0.21 -7.71
CA GLU A 360 21.62 0.08 -8.20
C GLU A 360 21.72 1.30 -9.14
N GLY A 361 20.71 1.52 -9.99
CA GLY A 361 20.70 2.58 -11.01
C GLY A 361 19.96 3.87 -10.63
N ALA A 362 19.46 4.01 -9.40
CA ALA A 362 18.70 5.19 -9.01
C ALA A 362 19.61 6.41 -8.76
N ALA A 363 19.26 7.59 -9.27
CA ALA A 363 20.03 8.81 -9.00
C ALA A 363 19.96 9.26 -7.53
N CYS A 364 18.86 8.91 -6.84
CA CYS A 364 18.66 9.17 -5.43
C CYS A 364 17.95 7.97 -4.77
N VAL A 365 18.44 7.56 -3.60
CA VAL A 365 17.83 6.51 -2.78
C VAL A 365 17.70 6.95 -1.33
N VAL A 366 16.53 6.70 -0.73
CA VAL A 366 16.27 6.84 0.70
C VAL A 366 16.32 5.46 1.34
N LEU A 367 17.10 5.36 2.41
CA LEU A 367 17.31 4.15 3.19
C LEU A 367 16.90 4.43 4.64
N GLY A 368 15.69 3.98 4.99
CA GLY A 368 15.27 3.83 6.38
C GLY A 368 15.89 2.60 7.03
N VAL A 369 15.59 2.37 8.30
CA VAL A 369 16.10 1.21 9.05
C VAL A 369 15.71 -0.13 8.42
N GLN A 370 14.62 -0.18 7.65
CA GLN A 370 14.20 -1.33 6.85
C GLN A 370 15.35 -1.88 5.98
N ALA A 371 16.19 -1.00 5.43
CA ALA A 371 17.31 -1.39 4.58
C ALA A 371 18.36 -2.25 5.31
N ALA A 372 18.41 -2.22 6.65
CA ALA A 372 19.36 -3.00 7.45
C ALA A 372 19.17 -4.52 7.32
N ALA A 373 18.03 -4.98 6.78
CA ALA A 373 17.81 -6.39 6.45
C ALA A 373 18.69 -6.88 5.27
N ASP A 374 19.31 -5.98 4.50
CA ASP A 374 20.25 -6.32 3.42
C ASP A 374 21.67 -6.47 3.97
N ALA A 375 22.18 -7.71 4.00
CA ALA A 375 23.51 -8.02 4.52
C ALA A 375 24.66 -7.33 3.75
N ASP A 376 24.43 -6.99 2.47
CA ASP A 376 25.42 -6.32 1.62
C ASP A 376 25.26 -4.79 1.59
N LEU A 377 24.35 -4.23 2.41
CA LEU A 377 23.93 -2.83 2.32
C LEU A 377 25.11 -1.86 2.29
N PHE A 378 26.10 -2.07 3.15
CA PHE A 378 27.27 -1.19 3.23
C PHE A 378 28.01 -1.10 1.87
N GLU A 379 28.29 -2.25 1.26
CA GLU A 379 29.00 -2.29 -0.03
C GLU A 379 28.14 -1.73 -1.16
N ARG A 380 26.83 -1.99 -1.14
CA ARG A 380 25.88 -1.41 -2.10
C ARG A 380 25.88 0.12 -2.00
N VAL A 381 25.77 0.67 -0.79
CA VAL A 381 25.81 2.12 -0.55
C VAL A 381 27.13 2.73 -0.99
N ARG A 382 28.26 2.09 -0.65
CA ARG A 382 29.60 2.57 -1.05
C ARG A 382 29.74 2.66 -2.57
N LYS A 383 29.31 1.62 -3.30
CA LYS A 383 29.33 1.61 -4.78
C LYS A 383 28.38 2.63 -5.38
N HIS A 384 27.19 2.76 -4.81
CA HIS A 384 26.17 3.70 -5.28
C HIS A 384 26.65 5.15 -5.17
N ALA A 385 27.21 5.50 -4.02
CA ALA A 385 27.84 6.79 -3.77
C ALA A 385 29.02 7.09 -4.70
N ALA A 386 29.87 6.08 -4.94
CA ALA A 386 31.03 6.21 -5.81
C ALA A 386 30.66 6.51 -7.27
N ARG A 387 29.46 6.08 -7.70
CA ARG A 387 28.89 6.42 -9.02
C ARG A 387 28.23 7.82 -9.06
N GLY A 388 28.23 8.55 -7.95
CA GLY A 388 27.66 9.89 -7.87
C GLY A 388 26.20 9.96 -7.42
N ALA A 389 25.55 8.83 -7.12
CA ALA A 389 24.17 8.83 -6.63
C ALA A 389 24.07 9.40 -5.21
N THR A 390 22.98 10.12 -4.95
CA THR A 390 22.67 10.64 -3.61
C THR A 390 22.03 9.54 -2.77
N VAL A 391 22.57 9.32 -1.57
CA VAL A 391 22.05 8.34 -0.61
C VAL A 391 21.61 9.06 0.66
N VAL A 392 20.33 8.95 0.98
CA VAL A 392 19.71 9.53 2.18
C VAL A 392 19.57 8.43 3.24
N LEU A 393 20.10 8.68 4.43
CA LEU A 393 20.14 7.74 5.55
C LEU A 393 19.37 8.32 6.74
N THR A 394 18.75 7.45 7.54
CA THR A 394 18.13 7.83 8.83
C THR A 394 19.03 7.47 10.01
N PRO A 395 18.92 8.14 11.17
CA PRO A 395 19.62 7.74 12.40
C PRO A 395 19.34 6.29 12.80
N ALA A 396 18.10 5.83 12.66
CA ALA A 396 17.71 4.46 12.96
C ALA A 396 18.49 3.43 12.13
N LEU A 397 18.67 3.69 10.82
CA LEU A 397 19.51 2.85 9.98
C LEU A 397 20.98 2.88 10.43
N LEU A 398 21.51 4.06 10.72
CA LEU A 398 22.91 4.23 11.14
C LEU A 398 23.21 3.50 12.45
N ARG A 399 22.25 3.40 13.39
CA ARG A 399 22.38 2.57 14.60
C ARG A 399 22.51 1.08 14.27
N ARG A 400 21.78 0.59 13.26
CA ARG A 400 21.80 -0.82 12.84
C ARG A 400 22.99 -1.16 11.95
N VAL A 401 23.52 -0.19 11.19
CA VAL A 401 24.70 -0.37 10.33
C VAL A 401 25.73 0.75 10.61
N PRO A 402 26.45 0.70 11.75
CA PRO A 402 27.32 1.79 12.21
C PRO A 402 28.42 2.21 11.22
N ALA A 403 28.88 1.30 10.36
CA ALA A 403 29.87 1.58 9.33
C ALA A 403 29.42 2.70 8.37
N LEU A 404 28.11 2.86 8.14
CA LEU A 404 27.56 3.93 7.31
C LEU A 404 27.73 5.33 7.93
N ALA A 405 27.76 5.45 9.26
CA ALA A 405 27.90 6.75 9.93
C ALA A 405 29.27 7.39 9.61
N GLY A 406 30.33 6.56 9.53
CA GLY A 406 31.67 6.99 9.12
C GLY A 406 31.73 7.48 7.67
N LEU A 407 30.96 6.87 6.75
CA LEU A 407 30.82 7.34 5.36
C LEU A 407 30.05 8.66 5.31
N ALA A 408 28.96 8.77 6.07
CA ALA A 408 28.13 9.97 6.13
C ALA A 408 28.75 11.13 6.91
N GLY A 409 29.79 10.88 7.72
CA GLY A 409 30.47 11.93 8.50
C GLY A 409 29.66 12.41 9.70
N VAL A 410 28.91 11.51 10.32
CA VAL A 410 28.11 11.76 11.52
C VAL A 410 28.45 10.74 12.61
N LYS A 411 28.00 11.02 13.83
CA LYS A 411 27.97 10.07 14.96
C LYS A 411 26.52 9.88 15.37
N VAL A 412 26.14 8.66 15.73
CA VAL A 412 24.82 8.34 16.27
C VAL A 412 25.01 7.60 17.58
N ALA A 413 24.23 7.96 18.59
CA ALA A 413 24.20 7.27 19.87
C ALA A 413 23.80 5.79 19.70
N ALA A 414 24.20 4.93 20.64
CA ALA A 414 23.90 3.50 20.58
C ALA A 414 22.39 3.21 20.72
N GLN A 415 21.69 4.06 21.48
CA GLN A 415 20.24 4.06 21.64
C GLN A 415 19.68 5.36 21.05
N ALA A 416 18.42 5.32 20.60
CA ALA A 416 17.74 6.54 20.18
C ALA A 416 17.58 7.49 21.39
N GLU A 417 17.68 8.79 21.15
CA GLU A 417 17.35 9.84 22.12
C GLU A 417 16.16 10.65 21.56
N PRO A 418 14.92 10.14 21.70
CA PRO A 418 13.72 10.74 21.14
C PRO A 418 13.51 12.18 21.63
N ALA A 419 13.30 13.12 20.71
CA ALA A 419 12.88 14.47 21.05
C ALA A 419 12.00 15.07 19.96
N VAL A 420 11.45 16.24 20.24
CA VAL A 420 10.68 17.03 19.29
C VAL A 420 11.32 18.40 19.08
N ALA A 421 11.35 18.86 17.84
CA ALA A 421 11.69 20.23 17.49
C ALA A 421 10.42 21.06 17.32
N THR A 422 10.41 22.27 17.87
CA THR A 422 9.37 23.29 17.62
C THR A 422 9.84 24.36 16.65
N GLU A 423 11.13 24.38 16.32
CA GLU A 423 11.76 25.34 15.41
C GLU A 423 12.81 24.64 14.56
N VAL A 424 13.09 25.21 13.38
CA VAL A 424 14.21 24.80 12.54
C VAL A 424 15.02 26.00 12.11
N LYS A 425 16.32 25.80 11.95
CA LYS A 425 17.29 26.80 11.52
C LYS A 425 17.77 26.50 10.11
N LEU A 426 17.48 27.42 9.19
CA LEU A 426 17.94 27.42 7.80
C LEU A 426 18.93 28.57 7.59
N GLY A 427 20.22 28.24 7.61
CA GLY A 427 21.29 29.24 7.63
C GLY A 427 21.18 30.11 8.89
N ARG A 428 20.88 31.41 8.71
CA ARG A 428 20.70 32.36 9.82
C ARG A 428 19.24 32.53 10.26
N ARG A 429 18.28 31.97 9.52
CA ARG A 429 16.86 32.12 9.81
C ARG A 429 16.39 31.00 10.74
N VAL A 430 15.71 31.36 11.81
CA VAL A 430 14.95 30.45 12.66
C VAL A 430 13.49 30.52 12.21
N ILE A 431 12.87 29.36 12.02
CA ILE A 431 11.49 29.22 11.53
C ILE A 431 10.75 28.36 12.54
N ALA A 432 9.69 28.92 13.14
CA ALA A 432 8.78 28.17 13.98
C ALA A 432 8.01 27.12 13.18
N LEU A 433 7.76 25.97 13.79
CA LEU A 433 6.96 24.90 13.22
C LEU A 433 5.53 24.96 13.76
N ASP A 434 4.55 24.78 12.88
CA ASP A 434 3.13 24.74 13.25
C ASP A 434 2.77 23.51 14.09
N ALA A 435 3.55 22.44 13.95
CA ALA A 435 3.46 21.24 14.78
C ALA A 435 4.87 20.71 15.05
N PRO A 436 5.12 20.10 16.24
CA PRO A 436 6.43 19.58 16.57
C PRO A 436 6.89 18.48 15.60
N LEU A 437 8.19 18.46 15.30
CA LEU A 437 8.83 17.47 14.44
C LEU A 437 9.63 16.47 15.28
N GLU A 438 9.30 15.19 15.18
CA GLU A 438 10.02 14.08 15.83
C GLU A 438 11.45 13.93 15.26
N LEU A 439 12.44 13.86 16.14
CA LEU A 439 13.86 13.69 15.79
C LEU A 439 14.63 12.90 16.85
N ASP A 440 15.89 12.58 16.55
CA ASP A 440 16.85 11.91 17.43
C ASP A 440 17.95 12.90 17.87
N LEU A 441 18.06 13.21 19.17
CA LEU A 441 19.16 14.02 19.71
C LEU A 441 20.49 13.27 19.74
N GLY A 442 20.46 11.94 19.57
CA GLY A 442 21.64 11.09 19.49
C GLY A 442 22.44 11.29 18.21
N LEU A 443 21.89 11.97 17.18
CA LEU A 443 22.61 12.31 15.96
C LEU A 443 23.47 13.57 16.16
N LYS A 444 24.77 13.45 15.88
CA LYS A 444 25.72 14.58 15.89
C LYS A 444 26.48 14.65 14.57
N ALA A 445 26.66 15.86 14.06
CA ALA A 445 27.56 16.09 12.93
C ALA A 445 29.02 15.93 13.38
N ASP A 446 29.85 15.34 12.52
CA ASP A 446 31.30 15.20 12.75
C ASP A 446 32.06 15.86 11.59
N ARG A 447 32.08 15.22 10.42
CA ARG A 447 32.70 15.73 9.18
C ARG A 447 31.67 16.16 8.13
N ALA A 448 30.39 16.08 8.46
CA ALA A 448 29.29 16.49 7.60
C ALA A 448 28.95 17.97 7.82
N THR A 449 28.52 18.65 6.77
CA THR A 449 27.95 19.99 6.87
C THR A 449 26.49 19.88 7.30
N VAL A 450 26.08 20.64 8.31
CA VAL A 450 24.68 20.76 8.71
C VAL A 450 23.98 21.74 7.77
N LEU A 451 23.01 21.24 6.99
CA LEU A 451 22.21 22.05 6.07
C LEU A 451 20.99 22.66 6.76
N ILE A 452 20.39 21.89 7.68
CA ILE A 452 19.24 22.29 8.48
C ILE A 452 19.50 21.81 9.91
N ALA A 453 19.32 22.69 10.88
CA ALA A 453 19.43 22.36 12.30
C ALA A 453 18.08 22.54 13.00
N ALA A 454 17.90 21.88 14.15
CA ALA A 454 16.77 22.02 15.03
C ALA A 454 17.29 22.50 16.40
N PRO A 455 17.01 23.76 16.79
CA PRO A 455 17.32 24.25 18.13
C PRO A 455 16.60 23.42 19.21
N HIS A 456 17.26 23.16 20.33
CA HIS A 456 16.66 22.53 21.50
C HIS A 456 17.33 23.05 22.80
N THR A 457 16.73 22.72 23.95
CA THR A 457 17.34 22.99 25.25
C THR A 457 18.69 22.28 25.34
N GLY A 458 19.78 23.05 25.34
CA GLY A 458 21.15 22.53 25.38
C GLY A 458 21.93 22.56 24.07
N GLY A 459 21.37 23.04 22.96
CA GLY A 459 22.13 23.25 21.71
C GLY A 459 21.30 23.19 20.43
N GLU A 460 21.92 22.66 19.38
CA GLU A 460 21.29 22.44 18.07
C GLU A 460 21.53 21.00 17.62
N ALA A 461 20.46 20.29 17.26
CA ALA A 461 20.54 18.97 16.65
C ALA A 461 20.57 19.10 15.12
N PRO A 462 21.39 18.34 14.38
CA PRO A 462 21.31 18.29 12.93
C PRO A 462 19.97 17.68 12.49
N LEU A 463 19.20 18.42 11.69
CA LEU A 463 18.00 17.89 11.02
C LEU A 463 18.34 17.28 9.67
N LEU A 464 19.19 17.94 8.89
CA LEU A 464 19.71 17.42 7.61
C LEU A 464 21.21 17.73 7.51
N THR A 465 22.02 16.71 7.26
CA THR A 465 23.45 16.86 7.01
C THR A 465 23.82 16.40 5.60
N ARG A 466 24.95 16.89 5.09
CA ARG A 466 25.55 16.44 3.83
C ARG A 466 27.04 16.21 3.96
N ARG A 467 27.51 15.09 3.40
CA ARG A 467 28.94 14.83 3.13
C ARG A 467 29.06 14.15 1.78
N LYS A 468 29.62 14.86 0.79
CA LYS A 468 29.63 14.39 -0.60
C LYS A 468 28.19 14.04 -1.04
N GLN A 469 27.96 12.79 -1.44
CA GLN A 469 26.66 12.28 -1.85
C GLN A 469 25.84 11.65 -0.71
N MET A 470 26.37 11.62 0.51
CA MET A 470 25.64 11.13 1.68
C MET A 470 24.83 12.26 2.29
N LEU A 471 23.55 12.01 2.50
CA LEU A 471 22.67 12.84 3.31
C LEU A 471 22.24 12.03 4.54
N VAL A 472 22.21 12.66 5.72
CA VAL A 472 21.56 12.09 6.89
C VAL A 472 20.39 12.97 7.24
N TRP A 473 19.20 12.42 7.15
CA TRP A 473 17.97 13.09 7.54
C TRP A 473 17.51 12.54 8.89
N ASN A 474 17.55 13.41 9.90
CA ASN A 474 17.09 13.12 11.24
C ASN A 474 15.56 13.13 11.29
N VAL A 475 14.96 12.06 10.78
CA VAL A 475 13.51 11.86 10.74
C VAL A 475 13.14 10.62 11.52
N ARG A 476 12.11 10.76 12.35
CA ARG A 476 11.46 9.67 13.10
C ARG A 476 9.96 9.74 12.86
N THR A 477 9.33 8.58 12.89
CA THR A 477 7.89 8.40 12.66
C THR A 477 7.29 7.68 13.86
N PHE A 478 7.03 6.37 13.75
CA PHE A 478 6.46 5.58 14.83
C PHE A 478 7.39 4.45 15.22
N SER A 479 7.33 4.05 16.48
CA SER A 479 8.02 2.92 17.10
C SER A 479 7.01 1.97 17.76
N GLU A 480 7.40 0.75 18.12
CA GLU A 480 6.51 -0.16 18.87
C GLU A 480 6.03 0.42 20.21
N GLU A 481 6.77 1.36 20.83
CA GLU A 481 6.32 2.08 22.02
C GLU A 481 5.10 2.96 21.71
N ASP A 482 5.07 3.67 20.57
CA ASP A 482 3.93 4.52 20.18
C ASP A 482 2.65 3.69 20.00
N PHE A 483 2.76 2.49 19.42
CA PHE A 483 1.63 1.55 19.28
C PHE A 483 1.15 1.07 20.66
N ARG A 484 2.07 0.71 21.56
CA ARG A 484 1.72 0.30 22.93
C ARG A 484 1.02 1.42 23.72
N GLN A 485 1.47 2.67 23.59
CA GLN A 485 0.91 3.81 24.31
C GLN A 485 -0.51 4.16 23.86
N THR A 486 -0.82 3.95 22.59
CA THR A 486 -2.12 4.30 22.00
C THR A 486 -3.10 3.14 21.96
N GLY A 487 -2.60 1.90 22.08
CA GLY A 487 -3.41 0.70 21.90
C GLY A 487 -3.74 0.39 20.44
N GLU A 488 -3.21 1.16 19.49
CA GLU A 488 -3.25 0.85 18.06
C GLU A 488 -2.30 -0.32 17.76
N TRP A 489 -2.64 -1.15 16.77
CA TRP A 489 -1.90 -2.37 16.46
C TRP A 489 -1.29 -2.39 15.06
N LEU A 490 -1.89 -1.66 14.13
CA LEU A 490 -1.67 -1.82 12.69
C LEU A 490 -1.40 -0.49 12.02
N LEU A 491 -2.15 0.56 12.35
CA LEU A 491 -2.19 1.82 11.61
C LEU A 491 -1.39 2.93 12.32
N PRO A 492 -1.09 4.07 11.67
CA PRO A 492 -0.38 5.18 12.29
C PRO A 492 -1.02 5.62 13.63
N PRO A 493 -0.34 5.46 14.78
CA PRO A 493 -0.95 5.58 16.11
C PRO A 493 -1.23 7.02 16.55
N LYS A 494 -0.51 7.99 15.98
CA LYS A 494 -0.59 9.42 16.34
C LYS A 494 -0.33 10.31 15.12
N PRO A 495 -0.76 11.60 15.15
CA PRO A 495 -0.41 12.53 14.09
C PRO A 495 1.08 12.89 14.16
N LEU A 496 1.68 13.26 13.03
CA LEU A 496 3.07 13.72 12.94
C LEU A 496 3.15 15.13 12.32
N GLY A 497 4.09 15.95 12.80
CA GLY A 497 4.32 17.30 12.28
C GLY A 497 4.87 17.37 10.84
N ILE A 498 5.34 16.24 10.27
CA ILE A 498 5.93 16.19 8.92
C ILE A 498 4.94 16.72 7.85
N VAL A 499 3.64 16.41 7.97
CA VAL A 499 2.60 16.90 7.04
C VAL A 499 2.09 18.32 7.36
N ARG A 500 2.72 18.99 8.32
CA ARG A 500 2.45 20.38 8.74
C ARG A 500 3.70 21.26 8.70
N LEU A 501 4.76 20.82 8.02
CA LEU A 501 5.96 21.62 7.87
C LEU A 501 5.66 22.93 7.11
N PRO A 502 6.18 24.08 7.57
CA PRO A 502 6.08 25.32 6.82
C PRO A 502 6.67 25.17 5.42
N GLU A 503 6.07 25.84 4.43
CA GLU A 503 6.46 25.73 3.02
C GLU A 503 7.97 25.99 2.80
N THR A 504 8.53 26.97 3.51
CA THR A 504 9.97 27.29 3.42
C THR A 504 10.85 26.11 3.84
N VAL A 505 10.42 25.33 4.84
CA VAL A 505 11.17 24.19 5.38
C VAL A 505 11.08 22.99 4.45
N VAL A 506 9.87 22.61 4.02
CA VAL A 506 9.68 21.48 3.10
C VAL A 506 10.35 21.74 1.75
N ASN A 507 10.32 22.98 1.23
CA ASN A 507 11.00 23.32 -0.02
C ASN A 507 12.54 23.27 0.13
N ALA A 508 13.09 23.57 1.31
CA ALA A 508 14.52 23.40 1.58
C ALA A 508 14.92 21.91 1.59
N LEU A 509 14.10 21.03 2.17
CA LEU A 509 14.29 19.58 2.12
C LEU A 509 14.19 19.06 0.67
N ARG A 510 13.10 19.39 -0.04
CA ARG A 510 12.86 18.98 -1.44
C ARG A 510 14.00 19.39 -2.35
N ARG A 511 14.52 20.62 -2.23
CA ARG A 511 15.62 21.09 -3.07
C ARG A 511 16.81 20.12 -3.06
N VAL A 512 17.13 19.55 -1.91
CA VAL A 512 18.26 18.63 -1.75
C VAL A 512 17.90 17.21 -2.20
N LEU A 513 16.69 16.74 -1.89
CA LEU A 513 16.22 15.40 -2.26
C LEU A 513 15.94 15.25 -3.76
N LEU A 514 15.55 16.33 -4.43
CA LEU A 514 15.14 16.36 -5.83
C LEU A 514 16.24 16.84 -6.79
N GLU A 515 17.31 17.45 -6.26
CA GLU A 515 18.50 17.86 -7.02
C GLU A 515 19.03 16.75 -7.96
N PRO A 516 19.19 15.49 -7.52
CA PRO A 516 19.71 14.42 -8.39
C PRO A 516 18.78 14.04 -9.54
N LEU A 517 17.50 14.39 -9.44
CA LEU A 517 16.49 14.18 -10.48
C LEU A 517 16.37 15.38 -11.44
N GLY A 518 17.10 16.47 -11.19
CA GLY A 518 16.92 17.73 -11.91
C GLY A 518 15.55 18.36 -11.69
N LEU A 519 14.89 18.05 -10.57
CA LEU A 519 13.56 18.53 -10.24
C LEU A 519 13.62 19.62 -9.15
N ARG A 520 12.80 20.66 -9.31
CA ARG A 520 12.58 21.70 -8.30
C ARG A 520 11.08 21.89 -8.10
N LEU A 521 10.59 21.50 -6.92
CA LEU A 521 9.20 21.70 -6.51
C LEU A 521 9.13 22.74 -5.39
N GLN A 522 8.33 23.78 -5.58
CA GLN A 522 7.90 24.72 -4.54
C GLN A 522 6.39 24.59 -4.36
N ALA A 523 5.97 24.16 -3.19
CA ALA A 523 4.57 24.00 -2.81
C ALA A 523 4.45 23.87 -1.28
N PRO A 524 3.26 24.00 -0.68
CA PRO A 524 3.07 23.52 0.67
C PRO A 524 3.22 21.98 0.76
N VAL A 525 3.28 21.46 1.99
CA VAL A 525 3.00 20.04 2.26
C VAL A 525 1.55 19.69 1.88
N ARG A 526 1.27 18.38 1.75
CA ARG A 526 -0.01 17.84 1.24
C ARG A 526 -0.27 18.14 -0.24
N VAL A 527 0.81 18.41 -0.98
CA VAL A 527 0.84 18.39 -2.45
C VAL A 527 1.80 17.28 -2.86
N ALA A 528 1.26 16.20 -3.43
CA ALA A 528 2.06 15.07 -3.90
C ALA A 528 2.48 15.26 -5.35
N LEU A 529 3.68 14.77 -5.68
CA LEU A 529 4.22 14.71 -7.04
C LEU A 529 4.48 13.25 -7.39
N TYR A 530 4.02 12.84 -8.57
CA TYR A 530 4.29 11.54 -9.17
C TYR A 530 4.93 11.77 -10.54
N ASP A 531 5.97 11.03 -10.88
CA ASP A 531 6.64 11.12 -12.18
C ASP A 531 6.60 9.75 -12.87
N PHE A 532 6.11 9.72 -14.11
CA PHE A 532 6.00 8.53 -14.95
C PHE A 532 6.83 8.71 -16.21
N ASN A 533 8.12 8.96 -16.00
CA ASN A 533 9.13 9.23 -17.04
C ASN A 533 8.81 10.50 -17.84
N GLY A 534 8.71 11.63 -17.14
CA GLY A 534 8.46 12.96 -17.72
C GLY A 534 6.98 13.27 -17.93
N TRP A 535 6.09 12.28 -17.83
CA TRP A 535 4.66 12.56 -17.63
C TRP A 535 4.39 12.64 -16.14
N ARG A 536 4.14 13.85 -15.64
CA ARG A 536 4.07 14.12 -14.20
C ARG A 536 2.64 14.35 -13.77
N CYS A 537 2.36 14.09 -12.51
CA CYS A 537 1.08 14.34 -11.87
C CYS A 537 1.30 15.07 -10.54
N LEU A 538 0.56 16.13 -10.31
CA LEU A 538 0.49 16.84 -9.03
C LEU A 538 -0.91 16.64 -8.44
N TYR A 539 -0.99 16.24 -7.18
CA TYR A 539 -2.25 16.06 -6.45
C TYR A 539 -2.30 16.99 -5.25
N ASN A 540 -3.34 17.82 -5.14
CA ASN A 540 -3.57 18.69 -4.00
C ASN A 540 -4.52 18.03 -2.98
N PHE A 541 -4.02 17.54 -1.84
CA PHE A 541 -4.85 16.95 -0.78
C PHE A 541 -5.45 17.98 0.18
N ARG A 542 -5.31 19.27 -0.11
CA ARG A 542 -5.81 20.36 0.73
C ARG A 542 -7.21 20.77 0.26
N SER A 543 -7.98 21.36 1.18
CA SER A 543 -9.32 21.87 0.91
C SER A 543 -9.31 23.28 0.29
N GLU A 544 -8.13 23.87 0.12
CA GLU A 544 -7.91 25.17 -0.50
C GLU A 544 -7.04 25.07 -1.76
N PRO A 545 -7.21 25.99 -2.74
CA PRO A 545 -6.34 26.06 -3.89
C PRO A 545 -4.91 26.39 -3.48
N VAL A 546 -3.93 25.80 -4.17
CA VAL A 546 -2.51 26.03 -3.92
C VAL A 546 -1.79 26.53 -5.17
N ARG A 547 -0.84 27.44 -4.96
CA ARG A 547 0.15 27.79 -5.97
C ARG A 547 1.29 26.78 -5.88
N VAL A 548 1.63 26.17 -7.02
CA VAL A 548 2.76 25.24 -7.15
C VAL A 548 3.71 25.78 -8.19
N GLU A 549 5.01 25.66 -7.95
CA GLU A 549 6.04 25.88 -8.96
C GLU A 549 6.82 24.58 -9.16
N LEU A 550 6.79 24.02 -10.38
CA LEU A 550 7.57 22.86 -10.78
C LEU A 550 8.54 23.27 -11.89
N ASN A 551 9.83 23.10 -11.64
CA ASN A 551 10.91 23.46 -12.57
C ASN A 551 10.81 24.90 -13.11
N GLY A 552 10.41 25.85 -12.25
CA GLY A 552 10.24 27.25 -12.60
C GLY A 552 8.89 27.60 -13.25
N LYS A 553 8.04 26.61 -13.55
CA LYS A 553 6.70 26.84 -14.08
C LYS A 553 5.69 26.90 -12.94
N ALA A 554 5.03 28.04 -12.79
CA ALA A 554 3.97 28.22 -11.81
C ALA A 554 2.63 27.75 -12.36
N LEU A 555 1.86 27.04 -11.53
CA LEU A 555 0.46 26.69 -11.78
C LEU A 555 -0.36 26.81 -10.50
N ARG A 556 -1.68 26.90 -10.68
CA ARG A 556 -2.65 26.82 -9.59
C ARG A 556 -3.29 25.45 -9.63
N LEU A 557 -3.29 24.75 -8.49
CA LEU A 557 -4.02 23.50 -8.30
C LEU A 557 -5.24 23.76 -7.42
N GLU A 558 -6.41 23.40 -7.91
CA GLU A 558 -7.64 23.49 -7.13
C GLU A 558 -7.66 22.45 -6.00
N PRO A 559 -8.50 22.65 -4.96
CA PRO A 559 -8.65 21.70 -3.85
C PRO A 559 -8.97 20.31 -4.37
N HIS A 560 -8.31 19.28 -3.83
CA HIS A 560 -8.64 17.88 -4.14
C HIS A 560 -8.60 17.54 -5.64
N ARG A 561 -7.77 18.24 -6.41
CA ARG A 561 -7.60 18.01 -7.84
C ARG A 561 -6.23 17.45 -8.19
N LEU A 562 -6.27 16.53 -9.15
CA LEU A 562 -5.12 16.01 -9.86
C LEU A 562 -4.88 16.83 -11.12
N ARG A 563 -3.62 17.16 -11.40
CA ARG A 563 -3.20 17.71 -12.69
C ARG A 563 -2.04 16.90 -13.21
N CYS A 564 -2.19 16.33 -14.40
CA CYS A 564 -1.12 15.59 -15.07
C CYS A 564 -0.79 16.13 -16.46
N GLY A 565 0.46 15.99 -16.87
CA GLY A 565 0.92 16.48 -18.16
C GLY A 565 2.40 16.17 -18.42
N ALA A 566 2.78 16.15 -19.69
CA ALA A 566 4.19 16.11 -20.11
C ALA A 566 4.82 17.52 -20.10
N ASP A 567 3.99 18.55 -20.04
CA ASP A 567 4.36 19.95 -19.93
C ASP A 567 4.71 20.38 -18.50
N LEU A 568 4.35 19.55 -17.50
CA LEU A 568 4.69 19.70 -16.09
C LEU A 568 6.15 19.37 -15.80
#